data_AF-A0A955TVL6-F1
#
_entry.id   AF-A0A955TVL6-F1
#
_cell.length_a   1.000
_cell.length_b   1.000
_cell.length_c   1.000
_cell.angle_alpha   90.00
_cell.angle_beta   90.00
_cell.angle_gamma   90.00
#
_symmetry.space_group_name_H-M   'P 1'
#
loop_
_entity.id
_entity.type
_entity.pdbx_description
1 polymer ?
#
loop_
_entity_poly.entity_id
_entity_poly.type
_entity_poly.pdbx_seq_one_letter_code
_entity_poly.pdbx_strand_id
1 'polypeptide(L)'
;MDSATDLICPECGEQQPGSDECVSCGADLANLNENIPTMQGKKPVSAAWPTQTAGNTPPGQQGTASSGVVSQPLPSNETTDQSDTAVTDQDTTERPPRSGESLTAESAQNDPHSAMHTETFVSQEIPLPLPWKDISQTVEESALEASPPIERTIPIEPSDSTDPESQSGETLPPTATKASPQDASTDSHKIRHPLFWGTGQSLFGIFIVNTFLTLITFGIYSFWGRARVRSFLNSQTSFAKARFAYHGTGKELLTGWLKAMLVFGIPYLSLSAVPYFWQGLPQYIAQGFAAVLLLCFIPVAVVGAHRYRLSRTSLRNIRFSFCGTVSDYAKLWLKGSLLTILTLGLYYPYFENARRHYLVSHSQFGSRVFTYDGTGTSLFSIYGKATGLYLGVILLLGGVTYGVLVSYLAMPLTDIQTLMLFAASSFPIIAVVGLIFPWVYLQAARQRYFWNHTRFGEARFVSTVTVWKIFELRLTHLILLLCTLGLAWPWVQVRNLQFFYYYTGLHGVIELDHIGQEATDASPTGEELAGFFDTGFDLG
;
A
#
# COMPACT_ATOMS: atom_id res chain seq x y z
N MET A 1 24.16 -65.10 -11.58
CA MET A 1 24.22 -64.78 -10.14
C MET A 1 23.77 -63.35 -10.04
N ASP A 2 22.53 -63.21 -9.58
CA ASP A 2 21.60 -62.20 -10.03
C ASP A 2 21.85 -60.82 -9.42
N SER A 3 21.67 -59.80 -10.26
CA SER A 3 21.65 -58.39 -9.90
C SER A 3 20.35 -58.10 -9.16
N ALA A 4 20.42 -57.79 -7.86
CA ALA A 4 19.27 -57.30 -7.11
C ALA A 4 18.79 -55.97 -7.71
N THR A 5 17.51 -55.92 -8.09
CA THR A 5 16.85 -54.72 -8.61
C THR A 5 16.51 -53.82 -7.42
N ASP A 6 16.98 -52.57 -7.41
CA ASP A 6 16.62 -51.60 -6.37
C ASP A 6 15.12 -51.24 -6.50
N LEU A 7 14.32 -51.52 -5.47
CA LEU A 7 12.91 -51.11 -5.40
C LEU A 7 12.79 -49.77 -4.66
N ILE A 8 11.90 -48.89 -5.15
CA ILE A 8 11.54 -47.64 -4.49
C ILE A 8 10.26 -47.87 -3.70
N CYS A 9 10.29 -47.61 -2.39
CA CYS A 9 9.12 -47.78 -1.53
C CYS A 9 8.04 -46.73 -1.86
N PRO A 10 6.78 -47.12 -2.15
CA PRO A 10 5.73 -46.18 -2.53
C PRO A 10 5.23 -45.28 -1.37
N GLU A 11 5.49 -45.64 -0.11
CA GLU A 11 5.06 -44.85 1.05
C GLU A 11 6.06 -43.76 1.45
N CYS A 12 7.37 -44.05 1.41
CA CYS A 12 8.41 -43.10 1.85
C CYS A 12 9.32 -42.60 0.71
N GLY A 13 9.31 -43.23 -0.47
CA GLY A 13 10.06 -42.78 -1.64
C GLY A 13 11.56 -43.09 -1.61
N GLU A 14 12.06 -43.80 -0.60
CA GLU A 14 13.48 -44.19 -0.51
C GLU A 14 13.78 -45.47 -1.31
N GLN A 15 14.97 -45.53 -1.92
CA GLN A 15 15.50 -46.72 -2.60
C GLN A 15 15.97 -47.75 -1.56
N GLN A 16 15.47 -48.98 -1.67
CA GLN A 16 15.78 -50.07 -0.75
C GLN A 16 16.65 -51.15 -1.45
N PRO A 17 17.74 -51.59 -0.81
CA PRO A 17 18.60 -52.64 -1.33
C PRO A 17 17.98 -54.02 -1.08
N GLY A 18 17.03 -54.42 -1.94
CA GLY A 18 16.57 -55.81 -2.08
C GLY A 18 16.10 -56.54 -0.81
N SER A 19 15.55 -55.84 0.18
CA SER A 19 14.92 -56.42 1.37
C SER A 19 13.40 -56.51 1.23
N ASP A 20 12.80 -57.55 1.81
CA ASP A 20 11.35 -57.80 1.76
C ASP A 20 10.55 -56.81 2.62
N GLU A 21 11.20 -56.07 3.52
CA GLU A 21 10.60 -54.98 4.31
C GLU A 21 11.41 -53.68 4.14
N CYS A 22 10.70 -52.55 4.15
CA CYS A 22 11.31 -51.22 4.09
C CYS A 22 11.89 -50.82 5.45
N VAL A 23 13.20 -50.51 5.50
CA VAL A 23 13.92 -50.17 6.74
C VAL A 23 13.44 -48.86 7.37
N SER A 24 12.91 -47.94 6.55
CA SER A 24 12.53 -46.59 6.96
C SER A 24 11.12 -46.51 7.56
N CYS A 25 10.18 -47.27 7.00
CA CYS A 25 8.75 -47.20 7.39
C CYS A 25 8.11 -48.54 7.78
N GLY A 26 8.83 -49.67 7.66
CA GLY A 26 8.33 -51.00 8.00
C GLY A 26 7.30 -51.58 7.02
N ALA A 27 7.16 -51.01 5.82
CA ALA A 27 6.24 -51.51 4.80
C ALA A 27 6.74 -52.80 4.15
N ASP A 28 5.86 -53.78 3.99
CA ASP A 28 6.13 -55.07 3.34
C ASP A 28 6.16 -54.92 1.80
N LEU A 29 7.33 -55.15 1.21
CA LEU A 29 7.62 -54.98 -0.22
C LEU A 29 7.46 -56.29 -1.02
N ALA A 30 7.19 -57.43 -0.36
CA ALA A 30 7.13 -58.73 -1.02
C ALA A 30 5.92 -58.91 -1.96
N ASN A 31 4.88 -58.05 -1.86
CA ASN A 31 3.63 -58.17 -2.61
C ASN A 31 3.41 -57.14 -3.74
N LEU A 32 4.42 -56.34 -4.09
CA LEU A 32 4.27 -55.25 -5.08
C LEU A 32 4.27 -55.70 -6.56
N ASN A 33 4.43 -56.99 -6.85
CA ASN A 33 4.58 -57.48 -8.24
C ASN A 33 3.32 -58.11 -8.86
N GLU A 34 2.15 -58.12 -8.19
CA GLU A 34 0.95 -58.83 -8.69
C GLU A 34 -0.24 -57.98 -9.15
N ASN A 35 -0.23 -56.64 -9.04
CA ASN A 35 -1.38 -55.83 -9.45
C ASN A 35 -1.02 -54.70 -10.42
N ILE A 36 -0.86 -55.05 -11.70
CA ILE A 36 -0.93 -54.11 -12.83
C ILE A 36 -2.23 -54.34 -13.59
N PRO A 37 -3.27 -53.48 -13.45
CA PRO A 37 -4.36 -53.42 -14.42
C PRO A 37 -4.00 -52.42 -15.53
N THR A 38 -3.98 -52.97 -16.74
CA THR A 38 -3.82 -52.34 -18.05
C THR A 38 -4.87 -51.26 -18.32
N MET A 39 -4.42 -50.12 -18.87
CA MET A 39 -5.31 -49.08 -19.43
C MET A 39 -5.94 -49.54 -20.75
N GLN A 40 -7.27 -49.67 -20.78
CA GLN A 40 -8.06 -49.64 -22.01
C GLN A 40 -9.38 -48.85 -21.83
N GLY A 41 -9.53 -47.78 -22.63
CA GLY A 41 -10.78 -47.53 -23.38
C GLY A 41 -11.93 -46.71 -22.76
N LYS A 42 -12.08 -45.49 -23.28
CA LYS A 42 -13.34 -44.78 -23.67
C LYS A 42 -14.33 -44.21 -22.61
N LYS A 43 -14.31 -42.87 -22.56
CA LYS A 43 -15.42 -41.87 -22.66
C LYS A 43 -16.41 -41.66 -21.48
N PRO A 44 -16.99 -40.44 -21.37
CA PRO A 44 -17.35 -39.79 -20.11
C PRO A 44 -18.84 -39.92 -19.78
N VAL A 45 -19.18 -39.92 -18.49
CA VAL A 45 -20.58 -39.84 -18.03
C VAL A 45 -20.71 -38.87 -16.86
N SER A 46 -21.64 -37.95 -17.05
CA SER A 46 -22.28 -37.01 -16.14
C SER A 46 -23.03 -37.65 -14.97
N ALA A 47 -22.97 -37.06 -13.78
CA ALA A 47 -24.04 -37.06 -12.76
C ALA A 47 -23.61 -36.11 -11.63
N ALA A 48 -24.27 -34.96 -11.44
CA ALA A 48 -25.49 -34.77 -10.65
C ALA A 48 -25.20 -34.67 -9.13
N TRP A 49 -25.32 -33.44 -8.61
CA TRP A 49 -25.32 -33.10 -7.19
C TRP A 49 -26.59 -33.64 -6.51
N PRO A 50 -26.56 -34.11 -5.25
CA PRO A 50 -27.78 -34.38 -4.51
C PRO A 50 -28.29 -33.13 -3.78
N THR A 51 -29.50 -32.72 -4.13
CA THR A 51 -30.42 -31.90 -3.33
C THR A 51 -30.90 -32.68 -2.10
N GLN A 52 -30.87 -32.08 -0.90
CA GLN A 52 -31.59 -32.57 0.27
C GLN A 52 -32.84 -31.70 0.52
N THR A 53 -34.00 -32.34 0.55
CA THR A 53 -35.28 -31.81 1.04
C THR A 53 -35.67 -32.50 2.34
N ALA A 54 -35.96 -31.67 3.35
CA ALA A 54 -36.95 -31.73 4.42
C ALA A 54 -37.48 -33.07 5.00
N GLY A 55 -37.54 -33.11 6.34
CA GLY A 55 -38.67 -33.69 7.09
C GLY A 55 -38.32 -34.33 8.44
N ASN A 56 -38.66 -33.68 9.57
CA ASN A 56 -39.65 -34.16 10.55
C ASN A 56 -39.57 -33.47 11.92
N THR A 57 -40.74 -33.04 12.42
CA THR A 57 -41.02 -32.54 13.77
C THR A 57 -42.21 -33.34 14.33
N PRO A 58 -42.29 -33.64 15.65
CA PRO A 58 -43.51 -34.10 16.32
C PRO A 58 -44.11 -33.04 17.30
N PRO A 59 -45.34 -33.26 17.84
CA PRO A 59 -46.38 -32.22 17.81
C PRO A 59 -46.83 -31.64 19.17
N GLY A 60 -47.41 -30.43 19.10
CA GLY A 60 -48.78 -30.10 19.57
C GLY A 60 -49.02 -29.70 21.03
N GLN A 61 -49.45 -28.45 21.25
CA GLN A 61 -50.68 -28.12 22.02
C GLN A 61 -51.15 -26.67 21.75
N GLN A 62 -52.48 -26.52 21.73
CA GLN A 62 -53.29 -25.39 21.28
C GLN A 62 -53.52 -24.33 22.38
N GLY A 63 -53.91 -23.09 22.00
CA GLY A 63 -54.64 -22.22 22.94
C GLY A 63 -54.77 -20.72 22.60
N THR A 64 -55.79 -20.39 21.80
CA THR A 64 -56.71 -19.22 21.92
C THR A 64 -56.27 -17.76 21.69
N ALA A 65 -57.17 -17.07 20.98
CA ALA A 65 -57.23 -15.67 20.57
C ALA A 65 -57.45 -14.66 21.71
N SER A 66 -57.11 -13.38 21.48
CA SER A 66 -58.06 -12.24 21.52
C SER A 66 -57.37 -10.87 21.39
N SER A 67 -58.16 -9.93 20.88
CA SER A 67 -57.93 -8.51 20.58
C SER A 67 -57.54 -7.64 21.78
N GLY A 68 -56.88 -6.49 21.55
CA GLY A 68 -56.73 -5.46 22.57
C GLY A 68 -55.95 -4.21 22.13
N VAL A 69 -56.65 -3.08 22.13
CA VAL A 69 -56.24 -1.68 21.86
C VAL A 69 -55.42 -1.10 23.04
N VAL A 70 -54.88 0.13 22.85
CA VAL A 70 -54.39 1.12 23.87
C VAL A 70 -52.88 1.11 24.11
N SER A 71 -52.11 2.20 24.26
CA SER A 71 -52.12 3.63 23.89
C SER A 71 -50.71 4.15 24.26
N GLN A 72 -50.24 5.22 23.61
CA GLN A 72 -49.11 6.04 24.11
C GLN A 72 -49.49 6.75 25.43
N PRO A 73 -48.55 7.40 26.14
CA PRO A 73 -48.29 8.82 25.81
C PRO A 73 -46.83 9.29 25.99
N LEU A 74 -46.50 10.33 25.20
CA LEU A 74 -45.47 11.35 25.49
C LEU A 74 -45.79 12.09 26.81
N PRO A 75 -44.85 12.91 27.30
CA PRO A 75 -45.23 14.30 27.53
C PRO A 75 -44.29 15.32 26.86
N SER A 76 -44.93 16.43 26.55
CA SER A 76 -44.48 17.68 25.95
C SER A 76 -44.23 18.76 27.01
N ASN A 77 -43.40 19.76 26.69
CA ASN A 77 -43.69 21.21 26.66
C ASN A 77 -42.42 22.07 26.83
N GLU A 78 -42.09 22.85 25.78
CA GLU A 78 -42.25 24.33 25.69
C GLU A 78 -42.29 25.13 27.03
N THR A 79 -41.74 26.36 27.20
CA THR A 79 -41.60 27.52 26.30
C THR A 79 -40.77 28.68 26.93
N THR A 80 -40.21 29.55 26.07
CA THR A 80 -40.03 31.05 26.16
C THR A 80 -39.10 31.82 27.14
N ASP A 81 -38.35 32.74 26.51
CA ASP A 81 -38.25 34.21 26.71
C ASP A 81 -37.09 34.91 27.48
N GLN A 82 -36.50 35.84 26.72
CA GLN A 82 -36.08 37.24 26.98
C GLN A 82 -35.41 37.71 28.29
N SER A 83 -34.22 38.32 28.07
CA SER A 83 -33.64 39.57 28.64
C SER A 83 -34.11 40.09 30.02
N ASP A 84 -33.16 40.27 30.96
CA ASP A 84 -32.57 41.59 31.28
C ASP A 84 -31.62 41.59 32.52
N THR A 85 -30.65 42.51 32.47
CA THR A 85 -29.98 43.23 33.58
C THR A 85 -28.89 42.59 34.49
N ALA A 86 -27.69 43.18 34.37
CA ALA A 86 -26.91 43.90 35.40
C ALA A 86 -25.91 43.17 36.37
N VAL A 87 -24.63 43.55 36.19
CA VAL A 87 -23.68 44.12 37.19
C VAL A 87 -22.69 43.20 37.95
N THR A 88 -21.41 43.64 37.90
CA THR A 88 -20.17 43.29 38.67
C THR A 88 -19.59 41.88 38.46
N ASP A 89 -18.29 41.63 38.26
CA ASP A 89 -17.09 42.27 38.83
C ASP A 89 -15.87 42.23 37.87
N GLN A 90 -14.94 43.15 38.13
CA GLN A 90 -13.59 43.28 37.55
C GLN A 90 -12.67 42.15 38.04
N ASP A 91 -11.75 41.65 37.19
CA ASP A 91 -10.30 41.75 37.47
C ASP A 91 -9.42 41.35 36.25
N THR A 92 -8.38 42.16 36.02
CA THR A 92 -7.03 41.94 35.44
C THR A 92 -6.76 40.84 34.37
N THR A 93 -5.89 41.00 33.37
CA THR A 93 -4.67 41.82 33.27
C THR A 93 -4.28 42.02 31.80
N GLU A 94 -3.75 43.21 31.53
CA GLU A 94 -3.32 43.74 30.24
C GLU A 94 -1.94 43.26 29.79
N ARG A 95 -1.72 43.33 28.48
CA ARG A 95 -0.43 43.30 27.76
C ARG A 95 -0.11 44.73 27.31
N PRO A 96 1.16 45.18 27.34
CA PRO A 96 1.55 46.30 26.47
C PRO A 96 2.92 46.03 25.77
N PRO A 97 3.50 46.97 24.96
CA PRO A 97 3.44 46.85 23.51
C PRO A 97 4.80 47.03 22.79
N ARG A 98 4.77 46.97 21.45
CA ARG A 98 5.88 47.28 20.52
C ARG A 98 6.05 48.80 20.30
N SER A 99 7.30 49.25 20.13
CA SER A 99 7.68 50.39 19.28
C SER A 99 9.19 50.46 18.99
N GLY A 100 9.55 50.61 17.70
CA GLY A 100 10.39 51.70 17.17
C GLY A 100 11.91 51.79 17.43
N GLU A 101 12.67 51.61 16.34
CA GLU A 101 13.75 52.49 15.82
C GLU A 101 15.19 52.54 16.38
N SER A 102 16.11 52.33 15.41
CA SER A 102 17.31 53.13 15.08
C SER A 102 18.73 52.67 15.48
N LEU A 103 19.61 52.94 14.50
CA LEU A 103 21.04 52.69 14.31
C LEU A 103 21.97 53.24 15.41
N THR A 104 23.13 52.60 15.62
CA THR A 104 24.49 53.19 15.47
C THR A 104 25.60 52.20 15.88
N ALA A 105 26.78 52.41 15.30
CA ALA A 105 28.01 51.64 15.47
C ALA A 105 28.88 52.14 16.63
N GLU A 106 29.86 51.31 17.04
CA GLU A 106 31.27 51.66 17.33
C GLU A 106 31.88 51.22 18.69
N SER A 107 33.02 50.49 18.55
CA SER A 107 34.19 50.36 19.44
C SER A 107 34.20 49.51 20.73
N ALA A 108 34.98 48.42 20.64
CA ALA A 108 36.11 47.98 21.48
C ALA A 108 36.12 48.19 23.02
N GLN A 109 36.31 47.09 23.78
CA GLN A 109 37.60 46.69 24.42
C GLN A 109 37.36 45.73 25.63
N ASN A 110 38.00 44.55 25.57
CA ASN A 110 38.48 43.61 26.61
C ASN A 110 37.79 43.45 27.98
N ASP A 111 37.39 42.21 28.32
CA ASP A 111 38.14 41.34 29.25
C ASP A 111 37.56 39.90 29.32
N PRO A 112 38.32 38.90 29.83
CA PRO A 112 38.17 37.48 29.47
C PRO A 112 37.44 36.62 30.53
N HIS A 113 37.20 35.35 30.16
CA HIS A 113 36.63 34.23 30.94
C HIS A 113 35.12 33.98 30.82
N SER A 114 34.75 33.18 29.81
CA SER A 114 33.94 31.97 30.04
C SER A 114 33.98 31.09 28.78
N ALA A 115 34.35 29.83 28.99
CA ALA A 115 34.49 28.82 27.96
C ALA A 115 33.17 28.62 27.19
N MET A 116 33.20 28.92 25.90
CA MET A 116 32.15 28.61 24.94
C MET A 116 32.39 27.18 24.44
N HIS A 117 31.56 26.23 24.86
CA HIS A 117 31.40 24.97 24.14
C HIS A 117 30.71 25.29 22.81
N THR A 118 31.50 25.52 21.77
CA THR A 118 31.02 25.50 20.39
C THR A 118 30.79 24.04 20.02
N GLU A 119 29.53 23.59 20.05
CA GLU A 119 29.13 22.38 19.33
C GLU A 119 29.37 22.63 17.85
N THR A 120 30.54 22.19 17.40
CA THR A 120 30.86 22.08 16.00
C THR A 120 30.02 20.92 15.49
N PHE A 121 28.95 21.23 14.75
CA PHE A 121 28.23 20.25 13.93
C PHE A 121 29.25 19.67 12.93
N VAL A 122 29.86 18.56 13.32
CA VAL A 122 30.63 17.72 12.42
C VAL A 122 29.60 17.12 11.46
N SER A 123 29.58 17.67 10.25
CA SER A 123 28.97 17.02 9.09
C SER A 123 29.63 15.67 8.91
N GLN A 124 29.06 14.64 9.54
CA GLN A 124 29.44 13.27 9.29
C GLN A 124 28.92 12.94 7.88
N GLU A 125 29.84 12.96 6.91
CA GLU A 125 29.59 12.49 5.56
C GLU A 125 29.04 11.06 5.64
N ILE A 126 27.77 10.92 5.26
CA ILE A 126 27.13 9.61 5.08
C ILE A 126 27.89 8.94 3.94
N PRO A 127 28.45 7.73 4.12
CA PRO A 127 29.16 7.05 3.04
C PRO A 127 28.23 6.86 1.84
N LEU A 128 28.75 7.17 0.65
CA LEU A 128 28.07 6.99 -0.63
C LEU A 128 27.47 5.58 -0.71
N PRO A 129 26.18 5.42 -1.10
CA PRO A 129 25.57 4.11 -1.21
C PRO A 129 26.17 3.33 -2.39
N LEU A 130 26.50 2.06 -2.13
CA LEU A 130 27.05 1.12 -3.10
C LEU A 130 26.12 0.98 -4.34
N PRO A 131 26.69 0.80 -5.54
CA PRO A 131 25.91 0.53 -6.74
C PRO A 131 25.13 -0.79 -6.60
N TRP A 132 23.96 -0.84 -7.24
CA TRP A 132 22.99 -1.94 -7.16
C TRP A 132 23.55 -3.36 -7.37
N LYS A 133 24.69 -3.49 -8.04
CA LYS A 133 25.33 -4.76 -8.38
C LYS A 133 26.10 -5.39 -7.20
N ASP A 134 26.61 -4.55 -6.29
CA ASP A 134 27.40 -5.00 -5.13
C ASP A 134 26.52 -5.39 -3.93
N ILE A 135 25.27 -4.89 -3.90
CA ILE A 135 24.29 -5.23 -2.86
C ILE A 135 23.80 -6.68 -3.03
N SER A 136 23.60 -7.16 -4.26
CA SER A 136 23.24 -8.57 -4.47
C SER A 136 24.31 -9.52 -3.95
N GLN A 137 25.59 -9.17 -4.12
CA GLN A 137 26.71 -10.03 -3.71
C GLN A 137 26.93 -10.02 -2.20
N THR A 138 26.87 -8.84 -1.56
CA THR A 138 27.03 -8.71 -0.10
C THR A 138 25.87 -9.35 0.69
N VAL A 139 24.66 -9.38 0.13
CA VAL A 139 23.50 -10.07 0.73
C VAL A 139 23.60 -11.59 0.57
N GLU A 140 24.17 -12.08 -0.52
CA GLU A 140 24.35 -13.51 -0.79
C GLU A 140 25.47 -14.10 0.10
N GLU A 141 26.53 -13.34 0.37
CA GLU A 141 27.61 -13.70 1.29
C GLU A 141 27.14 -13.71 2.76
N SER A 142 26.33 -12.74 3.18
CA SER A 142 25.68 -12.74 4.51
C SER A 142 24.60 -13.82 4.69
N ALA A 143 24.04 -14.35 3.59
CA ALA A 143 23.06 -15.44 3.65
C ALA A 143 23.72 -16.82 3.86
N LEU A 144 24.99 -16.99 3.47
CA LEU A 144 25.74 -18.23 3.71
C LEU A 144 26.18 -18.40 5.17
N GLU A 145 26.26 -17.33 5.96
CA GLU A 145 26.64 -17.38 7.39
C GLU A 145 25.45 -17.57 8.35
N ALA A 146 24.21 -17.68 7.85
CA ALA A 146 23.04 -17.95 8.68
C ALA A 146 22.84 -19.47 8.87
N SER A 147 22.83 -19.91 10.14
CA SER A 147 22.81 -21.30 10.65
C SER A 147 21.90 -22.32 9.93
N PRO A 148 22.25 -23.62 9.96
CA PRO A 148 21.44 -24.69 9.35
C PRO A 148 20.10 -24.89 10.07
N PRO A 149 19.10 -25.49 9.40
CA PRO A 149 17.74 -25.63 9.93
C PRO A 149 17.70 -26.56 11.15
N ILE A 150 17.05 -26.10 12.21
CA ILE A 150 16.75 -26.86 13.42
C ILE A 150 15.66 -27.89 13.10
N GLU A 151 16.05 -29.14 12.99
CA GLU A 151 15.17 -30.30 12.96
C GLU A 151 14.62 -30.55 14.37
N ARG A 152 13.30 -30.48 14.54
CA ARG A 152 12.64 -30.76 15.82
C ARG A 152 12.50 -32.27 16.00
N THR A 153 13.38 -32.88 16.77
CA THR A 153 13.13 -34.20 17.36
C THR A 153 12.55 -33.99 18.76
N ILE A 154 11.30 -34.43 18.97
CA ILE A 154 10.69 -34.56 20.30
C ILE A 154 10.98 -35.99 20.78
N PRO A 155 11.71 -36.21 21.89
CA PRO A 155 11.77 -37.52 22.50
C PRO A 155 10.55 -37.71 23.40
N ILE A 156 9.73 -38.71 23.09
CA ILE A 156 8.78 -39.29 24.05
C ILE A 156 9.41 -40.61 24.51
N GLU A 157 9.94 -40.63 25.73
CA GLU A 157 10.22 -41.89 26.44
C GLU A 157 9.08 -42.19 27.43
N PRO A 158 8.67 -43.46 27.57
CA PRO A 158 7.53 -43.84 28.39
C PRO A 158 7.93 -44.00 29.86
N SER A 159 7.14 -43.39 30.75
CA SER A 159 7.19 -43.65 32.19
C SER A 159 6.36 -44.90 32.53
N ASP A 160 7.00 -45.95 33.04
CA ASP A 160 6.31 -46.90 33.93
C ASP A 160 7.22 -47.43 35.06
N SER A 161 6.68 -47.27 36.27
CA SER A 161 6.89 -48.03 37.51
C SER A 161 8.23 -48.04 38.28
N THR A 162 8.05 -47.73 39.59
CA THR A 162 8.69 -48.28 40.81
C THR A 162 9.94 -47.61 41.42
N ASP A 163 9.69 -46.88 42.52
CA ASP A 163 10.57 -46.62 43.68
C ASP A 163 10.96 -47.92 44.43
N PRO A 164 11.82 -47.93 45.50
CA PRO A 164 12.66 -46.86 46.11
C PRO A 164 14.14 -47.28 46.34
N GLU A 165 15.05 -46.37 46.72
CA GLU A 165 15.96 -46.48 47.90
C GLU A 165 16.99 -45.31 48.01
N SER A 166 16.90 -44.59 49.13
CA SER A 166 17.96 -43.93 49.94
C SER A 166 19.36 -43.64 49.36
N GLN A 167 19.81 -42.36 49.38
CA GLN A 167 20.79 -41.81 50.35
C GLN A 167 21.26 -40.39 49.99
N SER A 168 21.46 -39.62 51.05
CA SER A 168 21.98 -38.26 51.19
C SER A 168 23.38 -38.00 50.59
N GLY A 169 23.58 -36.81 50.02
CA GLY A 169 24.90 -36.29 49.65
C GLY A 169 24.86 -34.79 49.36
N GLU A 170 25.13 -34.00 50.39
CA GLU A 170 25.27 -32.54 50.35
C GLU A 170 26.54 -32.13 49.59
N THR A 171 26.44 -31.37 48.51
CA THR A 171 27.55 -30.52 48.01
C THR A 171 27.02 -29.30 47.25
N LEU A 172 27.56 -28.14 47.61
CA LEU A 172 27.24 -26.76 47.22
C LEU A 172 27.04 -26.49 45.70
N PRO A 173 26.23 -25.49 45.33
CA PRO A 173 26.03 -25.10 43.93
C PRO A 173 27.20 -24.25 43.39
N PRO A 174 27.63 -24.44 42.13
CA PRO A 174 28.52 -23.49 41.48
C PRO A 174 27.73 -22.24 41.08
N THR A 175 28.14 -21.11 41.65
CA THR A 175 28.08 -19.73 41.13
C THR A 175 27.07 -19.47 40.00
N ALA A 176 25.92 -18.91 40.38
CA ALA A 176 25.05 -18.21 39.45
C ALA A 176 25.80 -17.00 38.85
N THR A 177 26.22 -17.12 37.60
CA THR A 177 26.53 -15.97 36.75
C THR A 177 25.24 -15.15 36.63
N LYS A 178 25.18 -14.02 37.35
CA LYS A 178 24.16 -13.00 37.14
C LYS A 178 24.22 -12.58 35.66
N ALA A 179 23.19 -12.95 34.90
CA ALA A 179 22.92 -12.30 33.62
C ALA A 179 22.75 -10.81 33.89
N SER A 180 23.65 -10.01 33.32
CA SER A 180 23.60 -8.55 33.37
C SER A 180 22.31 -8.06 32.69
N PRO A 181 21.54 -7.11 33.25
CA PRO A 181 20.30 -6.60 32.64
C PRO A 181 20.50 -5.75 31.37
N GLN A 182 21.69 -5.73 30.76
CA GLN A 182 22.07 -4.71 29.77
C GLN A 182 21.84 -5.09 28.30
N ASP A 183 21.43 -6.31 27.98
CA ASP A 183 21.18 -6.70 26.58
C ASP A 183 19.76 -6.43 26.08
N ALA A 184 18.85 -5.98 26.95
CA ALA A 184 17.46 -5.69 26.58
C ALA A 184 17.21 -4.26 26.05
N SER A 185 18.15 -3.32 26.23
CA SER A 185 17.90 -1.90 25.92
C SER A 185 18.46 -1.39 24.58
N THR A 186 19.13 -2.24 23.79
CA THR A 186 19.87 -1.78 22.59
C THR A 186 19.11 -1.96 21.26
N ASP A 187 17.99 -2.70 21.22
CA ASP A 187 17.23 -2.93 19.96
C ASP A 187 16.16 -1.85 19.66
N SER A 188 16.01 -0.84 20.53
CA SER A 188 14.95 0.18 20.43
C SER A 188 15.15 1.22 19.32
N HIS A 189 16.34 1.31 18.74
CA HIS A 189 16.70 2.30 17.72
C HIS A 189 16.98 1.73 16.31
N LYS A 190 16.70 0.44 16.07
CA LYS A 190 17.01 -0.18 14.79
C LYS A 190 16.06 0.27 13.68
N ILE A 191 16.60 0.97 12.68
CA ILE A 191 15.86 1.32 11.46
C ILE A 191 15.54 0.03 10.70
N ARG A 192 14.26 -0.21 10.42
CA ARG A 192 13.81 -1.40 9.68
C ARG A 192 13.41 -0.98 8.27
N HIS A 193 14.09 -1.56 7.28
CA HIS A 193 13.79 -1.36 5.87
C HIS A 193 12.93 -2.53 5.37
N PRO A 194 11.88 -2.28 4.58
CA PRO A 194 11.26 -3.33 3.79
C PRO A 194 12.28 -3.86 2.77
N LEU A 195 12.28 -5.18 2.55
CA LEU A 195 13.17 -5.84 1.58
C LEU A 195 12.31 -6.51 0.50
N PHE A 196 12.72 -6.37 -0.76
CA PHE A 196 12.05 -7.00 -1.90
C PHE A 196 12.99 -7.98 -2.61
N TRP A 197 12.62 -9.25 -2.59
CA TRP A 197 13.43 -10.36 -3.13
C TRP A 197 13.06 -10.75 -4.57
N GLY A 198 12.04 -10.11 -5.15
CA GLY A 198 11.55 -10.47 -6.48
C GLY A 198 12.51 -10.08 -7.60
N THR A 199 12.66 -10.96 -8.59
CA THR A 199 13.48 -10.74 -9.79
C THR A 199 12.62 -10.30 -10.98
N GLY A 200 13.15 -9.44 -11.86
CA GLY A 200 12.44 -9.01 -13.06
C GLY A 200 12.08 -10.16 -14.01
N GLN A 201 12.94 -11.18 -14.10
CA GLN A 201 12.74 -12.36 -14.95
C GLN A 201 11.55 -13.22 -14.49
N SER A 202 11.42 -13.46 -13.18
CA SER A 202 10.27 -14.22 -12.64
C SER A 202 8.94 -13.50 -12.88
N LEU A 203 8.91 -12.18 -12.71
CA LEU A 203 7.73 -11.36 -13.03
C LEU A 203 7.45 -11.31 -14.55
N PHE A 204 8.48 -11.34 -15.38
CA PHE A 204 8.33 -11.39 -16.84
C PHE A 204 7.62 -12.65 -17.33
N GLY A 205 7.96 -13.82 -16.77
CA GLY A 205 7.26 -15.08 -17.07
C GLY A 205 5.76 -15.01 -16.75
N ILE A 206 5.40 -14.40 -15.62
CA ILE A 206 4.00 -14.17 -15.27
C ILE A 206 3.34 -13.18 -16.25
N PHE A 207 4.05 -12.10 -16.59
CA PHE A 207 3.54 -11.05 -17.46
C PHE A 207 3.26 -11.52 -18.89
N ILE A 208 4.16 -12.30 -19.50
CA ILE A 208 3.97 -12.77 -20.88
C ILE A 208 2.78 -13.73 -20.99
N VAL A 209 2.65 -14.66 -20.03
CA VAL A 209 1.50 -15.58 -19.94
C VAL A 209 0.22 -14.78 -19.75
N ASN A 210 0.21 -13.83 -18.82
CA ASN A 210 -0.96 -13.00 -18.58
C ASN A 210 -1.33 -12.16 -19.81
N THR A 211 -0.36 -11.61 -20.53
CA THR A 211 -0.59 -10.81 -21.74
C THR A 211 -1.19 -11.67 -22.86
N PHE A 212 -0.63 -12.86 -23.08
CA PHE A 212 -1.14 -13.82 -24.05
C PHE A 212 -2.58 -14.26 -23.75
N LEU A 213 -2.87 -14.64 -22.49
CA LEU A 213 -4.21 -15.02 -22.08
C LEU A 213 -5.19 -13.84 -22.14
N THR A 214 -4.73 -12.62 -21.82
CA THR A 214 -5.55 -11.41 -21.94
C THR A 214 -5.90 -11.11 -23.40
N LEU A 215 -4.97 -11.32 -24.34
CA LEU A 215 -5.23 -11.16 -25.77
C LEU A 215 -6.25 -12.18 -26.28
N ILE A 216 -6.08 -13.47 -25.94
CA ILE A 216 -7.00 -14.55 -26.37
C ILE A 216 -8.41 -14.37 -25.80
N THR A 217 -8.51 -13.86 -24.58
CA THR A 217 -9.80 -13.68 -23.90
C THR A 217 -10.41 -12.28 -24.11
N PHE A 218 -9.91 -11.51 -25.08
CA PHE A 218 -10.36 -10.15 -25.37
C PHE A 218 -10.42 -9.24 -24.13
N GLY A 219 -9.41 -9.34 -23.26
CA GLY A 219 -9.28 -8.49 -22.07
C GLY A 219 -9.82 -9.10 -20.77
N ILE A 220 -10.65 -10.14 -20.82
CA ILE A 220 -11.29 -10.72 -19.63
C ILE A 220 -10.25 -11.30 -18.67
N TYR A 221 -9.19 -11.95 -19.16
CA TYR A 221 -8.16 -12.52 -18.27
C TYR A 221 -7.36 -11.46 -17.49
N SER A 222 -7.43 -10.17 -17.85
CA SER A 222 -6.70 -9.10 -17.16
C SER A 222 -6.99 -9.03 -15.66
N PHE A 223 -8.19 -9.45 -15.21
CA PHE A 223 -8.56 -9.49 -13.79
C PHE A 223 -7.75 -10.55 -13.01
N TRP A 224 -7.59 -11.75 -13.56
CA TRP A 224 -6.75 -12.81 -12.98
C TRP A 224 -5.28 -12.47 -13.09
N GLY A 225 -4.85 -11.89 -14.22
CA GLY A 225 -3.48 -11.43 -14.42
C GLY A 225 -3.06 -10.40 -13.36
N ARG A 226 -3.91 -9.39 -13.09
CA ARG A 226 -3.69 -8.40 -12.02
C ARG A 226 -3.60 -9.03 -10.64
N ALA A 227 -4.51 -9.95 -10.31
CA ALA A 227 -4.46 -10.66 -9.02
C ALA A 227 -3.17 -11.47 -8.86
N ARG A 228 -2.74 -12.19 -9.91
CA ARG A 228 -1.50 -12.98 -9.91
C ARG A 228 -0.24 -12.11 -9.76
N VAL A 229 -0.18 -10.98 -10.47
CA VAL A 229 0.94 -10.02 -10.33
C VAL A 229 0.99 -9.48 -8.90
N ARG A 230 -0.15 -9.08 -8.32
CA ARG A 230 -0.19 -8.57 -6.93
C ARG A 230 0.19 -9.64 -5.90
N SER A 231 -0.29 -10.86 -6.08
CA SER A 231 0.08 -11.99 -5.23
C SER A 231 1.59 -12.22 -5.25
N PHE A 232 2.20 -12.21 -6.44
CA PHE A 232 3.65 -12.29 -6.59
C PHE A 232 4.39 -11.11 -5.94
N LEU A 233 3.96 -9.87 -6.18
CA LEU A 233 4.66 -8.69 -5.62
C LEU A 233 4.61 -8.66 -4.08
N ASN A 234 3.47 -9.05 -3.49
CA ASN A 234 3.35 -9.13 -2.04
C ASN A 234 4.17 -10.28 -1.45
N SER A 235 4.12 -11.48 -2.05
CA SER A 235 4.89 -12.63 -1.54
C SER A 235 6.40 -12.42 -1.58
N GLN A 236 6.89 -11.59 -2.50
CA GLN A 236 8.29 -11.19 -2.60
C GLN A 236 8.67 -9.98 -1.73
N THR A 237 7.69 -9.31 -1.12
CA THR A 237 7.94 -8.23 -0.17
C THR A 237 8.04 -8.81 1.24
N SER A 238 9.11 -8.44 1.95
CA SER A 238 9.32 -8.81 3.35
C SER A 238 9.53 -7.58 4.22
N PHE A 239 9.01 -7.63 5.43
CA PHE A 239 9.15 -6.60 6.45
C PHE A 239 9.33 -7.26 7.82
N ALA A 240 10.30 -6.79 8.62
CA ALA A 240 10.59 -7.34 9.94
C ALA A 240 10.69 -8.88 9.97
N LYS A 241 11.44 -9.46 9.01
CA LYS A 241 11.65 -10.91 8.81
C LYS A 241 10.40 -11.72 8.45
N ALA A 242 9.27 -11.09 8.14
CA ALA A 242 8.06 -11.76 7.66
C ALA A 242 7.70 -11.31 6.24
N ARG A 243 7.10 -12.21 5.44
CA ARG A 243 6.64 -11.89 4.08
C ARG A 243 5.19 -11.44 4.09
N PHE A 244 4.82 -10.55 3.17
CA PHE A 244 3.42 -10.20 2.96
C PHE A 244 2.72 -11.31 2.17
N ALA A 245 1.45 -11.54 2.47
CA ALA A 245 0.58 -12.45 1.73
C ALA A 245 -0.64 -11.71 1.22
N TYR A 246 -1.04 -12.02 -0.02
CA TYR A 246 -2.19 -11.41 -0.68
C TYR A 246 -3.22 -12.48 -1.06
N HIS A 247 -4.46 -12.28 -0.61
CA HIS A 247 -5.55 -13.25 -0.69
C HIS A 247 -6.64 -12.89 -1.71
N GLY A 248 -6.44 -11.82 -2.50
CA GLY A 248 -7.44 -11.37 -3.46
C GLY A 248 -7.49 -12.24 -4.72
N THR A 249 -8.69 -12.55 -5.21
CA THR A 249 -8.89 -13.40 -6.39
C THR A 249 -9.36 -12.61 -7.61
N GLY A 250 -8.99 -13.06 -8.82
CA GLY A 250 -9.42 -12.39 -10.07
C GLY A 250 -10.95 -12.32 -10.23
N LYS A 251 -11.67 -13.31 -9.70
CA LYS A 251 -13.15 -13.35 -9.71
C LYS A 251 -13.75 -12.18 -8.92
N GLU A 252 -13.17 -11.82 -7.77
CA GLU A 252 -13.62 -10.67 -6.96
C GLU A 252 -13.44 -9.34 -7.70
N LEU A 253 -12.32 -9.18 -8.41
CA LEU A 253 -12.08 -7.96 -9.19
C LEU A 253 -13.07 -7.86 -10.36
N LEU A 254 -13.38 -8.99 -11.02
CA LEU A 254 -14.35 -9.02 -12.11
C LEU A 254 -15.76 -8.68 -11.63
N THR A 255 -16.20 -9.25 -10.49
CA THR A 255 -17.53 -8.96 -9.95
C THR A 255 -17.64 -7.51 -9.46
N GLY A 256 -16.59 -6.96 -8.85
CA GLY A 256 -16.52 -5.55 -8.48
C GLY A 256 -16.61 -4.62 -9.69
N TRP A 257 -15.86 -4.91 -10.75
CA TRP A 257 -15.91 -4.14 -12.00
C TRP A 257 -17.28 -4.24 -12.70
N LEU A 258 -17.89 -5.43 -12.71
CA LEU A 258 -19.21 -5.60 -13.33
C LEU A 258 -20.28 -4.80 -12.59
N LYS A 259 -20.26 -4.80 -11.25
CA LYS A 259 -21.13 -3.94 -10.43
C LYS A 259 -20.86 -2.45 -10.70
N ALA A 260 -19.59 -2.05 -10.81
CA ALA A 260 -19.21 -0.67 -11.16
C ALA A 260 -19.79 -0.25 -12.51
N MET A 261 -19.65 -1.11 -13.52
CA MET A 261 -20.20 -0.89 -14.86
C MET A 261 -21.72 -0.82 -14.83
N LEU A 262 -22.39 -1.69 -14.07
CA LEU A 262 -23.85 -1.65 -13.95
C LEU A 262 -24.35 -0.35 -13.31
N VAL A 263 -23.75 0.07 -12.19
CA VAL A 263 -24.23 1.21 -11.39
C VAL A 263 -23.79 2.56 -11.94
N PHE A 264 -22.59 2.65 -12.53
CA PHE A 264 -22.03 3.91 -13.00
C PHE A 264 -21.71 3.91 -14.49
N GLY A 265 -21.19 2.80 -15.03
CA GLY A 265 -20.83 2.69 -16.45
C GLY A 265 -22.01 2.81 -17.40
N ILE A 266 -23.08 2.04 -17.18
CA ILE A 266 -24.29 2.07 -18.01
C ILE A 266 -24.94 3.45 -17.94
N PRO A 267 -25.24 4.03 -16.75
CA PRO A 267 -25.76 5.40 -16.69
C PRO A 267 -24.85 6.43 -17.37
N TYR A 268 -23.53 6.34 -17.22
CA TYR A 268 -22.59 7.22 -17.90
C TYR A 268 -22.70 7.10 -19.44
N LEU A 269 -22.71 5.88 -19.97
CA LEU A 269 -22.83 5.62 -21.40
C LEU A 269 -24.19 6.04 -21.94
N SER A 270 -25.28 5.70 -21.23
CA SER A 270 -26.64 6.10 -21.59
C SER A 270 -26.75 7.61 -21.68
N LEU A 271 -26.25 8.34 -20.67
CA LEU A 271 -26.30 9.79 -20.62
C LEU A 271 -25.43 10.44 -21.69
N SER A 272 -24.25 9.87 -21.95
CA SER A 272 -23.37 10.30 -23.04
C SER A 272 -23.98 10.04 -24.42
N ALA A 273 -24.87 9.05 -24.54
CA ALA A 273 -25.52 8.68 -25.80
C ALA A 273 -26.80 9.49 -26.10
N VAL A 274 -27.39 10.15 -25.10
CA VAL A 274 -28.64 10.95 -25.25
C VAL A 274 -28.60 11.91 -26.45
N PRO A 275 -27.52 12.70 -26.70
CA PRO A 275 -27.50 13.65 -27.81
C PRO A 275 -27.61 13.00 -29.20
N TYR A 276 -27.23 11.73 -29.35
CA TYR A 276 -27.37 11.01 -30.63
C TYR A 276 -28.82 10.65 -30.95
N PHE A 277 -29.65 10.42 -29.93
CA PHE A 277 -31.06 10.09 -30.08
C PHE A 277 -31.97 11.32 -29.98
N TRP A 278 -31.57 12.32 -29.19
CA TRP A 278 -32.35 13.50 -28.90
C TRP A 278 -31.56 14.77 -29.27
N GLN A 279 -31.62 15.14 -30.55
CA GLN A 279 -30.87 16.29 -31.10
C GLN A 279 -31.25 17.64 -30.48
N GLY A 280 -32.38 17.73 -29.78
CA GLY A 280 -32.83 18.93 -29.07
C GLY A 280 -32.06 19.22 -27.77
N LEU A 281 -31.29 18.27 -27.23
CA LEU A 281 -30.50 18.48 -26.02
C LEU A 281 -29.05 18.79 -26.39
N PRO A 282 -28.53 19.99 -26.08
CA PRO A 282 -27.15 20.34 -26.40
C PRO A 282 -26.15 19.37 -25.77
N GLN A 283 -25.19 18.90 -26.57
CA GLN A 283 -24.22 17.87 -26.16
C GLN A 283 -23.48 18.19 -24.86
N TYR A 284 -23.14 19.45 -24.63
CA TYR A 284 -22.43 19.88 -23.42
C TYR A 284 -23.25 19.68 -22.12
N ILE A 285 -24.59 19.71 -22.19
CA ILE A 285 -25.45 19.48 -21.03
C ILE A 285 -25.40 18.00 -20.63
N ALA A 286 -25.59 17.10 -21.61
CA ALA A 286 -25.47 15.65 -21.40
C ALA A 286 -24.09 15.29 -20.85
N GLN A 287 -23.03 15.85 -21.43
CA GLN A 287 -21.66 15.67 -20.95
C GLN A 287 -21.44 16.23 -19.55
N GLY A 288 -22.06 17.36 -19.21
CA GLY A 288 -22.03 17.94 -17.86
C GLY A 288 -22.60 16.99 -16.82
N PHE A 289 -23.78 16.41 -17.07
CA PHE A 289 -24.34 15.41 -16.15
C PHE A 289 -23.51 14.12 -16.10
N ALA A 290 -22.98 13.65 -17.23
CA ALA A 290 -22.09 12.49 -17.27
C ALA A 290 -20.79 12.73 -16.47
N ALA A 291 -20.24 13.95 -16.54
CA ALA A 291 -19.10 14.38 -15.75
C ALA A 291 -19.43 14.45 -14.26
N VAL A 292 -20.61 14.95 -13.86
CA VAL A 292 -21.06 14.94 -12.45
C VAL A 292 -21.23 13.51 -11.92
N LEU A 293 -21.76 12.59 -12.74
CA LEU A 293 -21.87 11.18 -12.37
C LEU A 293 -20.48 10.55 -12.14
N LEU A 294 -19.52 10.82 -13.05
CA LEU A 294 -18.14 10.38 -12.90
C LEU A 294 -17.49 11.02 -11.66
N LEU A 295 -17.78 12.29 -11.40
CA LEU A 295 -17.32 13.02 -10.23
C LEU A 295 -17.78 12.27 -8.95
N CYS A 296 -19.07 11.95 -8.83
CA CYS A 296 -19.62 11.19 -7.69
C CYS A 296 -19.08 9.76 -7.57
N PHE A 297 -18.67 9.14 -8.68
CA PHE A 297 -18.11 7.80 -8.71
C PHE A 297 -16.70 7.69 -8.10
N ILE A 298 -15.84 8.67 -8.36
CA ILE A 298 -14.44 8.67 -7.91
C ILE A 298 -14.27 8.44 -6.39
N PRO A 299 -15.00 9.10 -5.48
CA PRO A 299 -14.81 8.86 -4.04
C PRO A 299 -15.22 7.45 -3.61
N VAL A 300 -16.31 6.91 -4.17
CA VAL A 300 -16.74 5.52 -3.93
C VAL A 300 -15.67 4.56 -4.41
N ALA A 301 -15.13 4.82 -5.61
CA ALA A 301 -14.07 4.04 -6.21
C ALA A 301 -12.79 4.00 -5.39
N VAL A 302 -12.32 5.16 -4.91
CA VAL A 302 -11.09 5.27 -4.14
C VAL A 302 -11.20 4.55 -2.80
N VAL A 303 -12.31 4.72 -2.07
CA VAL A 303 -12.52 4.05 -0.78
C VAL A 303 -12.69 2.55 -0.96
N GLY A 304 -13.49 2.12 -1.95
CA GLY A 304 -13.68 0.69 -2.26
C GLY A 304 -12.37 -0.01 -2.62
N ALA A 305 -11.55 0.59 -3.48
CA ALA A 305 -10.26 0.04 -3.88
C ALA A 305 -9.27 0.00 -2.71
N HIS A 306 -9.26 1.05 -1.87
CA HIS A 306 -8.37 1.09 -0.71
C HIS A 306 -8.74 0.04 0.35
N ARG A 307 -10.05 -0.09 0.65
CA ARG A 307 -10.56 -1.13 1.56
C ARG A 307 -10.25 -2.53 1.06
N TYR A 308 -10.55 -2.82 -0.21
CA TYR A 308 -10.29 -4.13 -0.82
C TYR A 308 -8.80 -4.51 -0.77
N ARG A 309 -7.90 -3.57 -1.10
CA ARG A 309 -6.45 -3.85 -1.07
C ARG A 309 -5.95 -4.15 0.34
N LEU A 310 -6.43 -3.43 1.34
CA LEU A 310 -6.02 -3.66 2.73
C LEU A 310 -6.59 -4.97 3.26
N SER A 311 -7.88 -5.25 3.08
CA SER A 311 -8.51 -6.49 3.56
C SER A 311 -7.93 -7.77 2.97
N ARG A 312 -7.36 -7.68 1.76
CA ARG A 312 -6.69 -8.79 1.07
C ARG A 312 -5.19 -8.87 1.34
N THR A 313 -4.59 -7.89 2.00
CA THR A 313 -3.16 -7.91 2.35
C THR A 313 -3.00 -8.33 3.80
N SER A 314 -2.03 -9.21 4.06
CA SER A 314 -1.72 -9.70 5.41
C SER A 314 -0.21 -9.79 5.63
N LEU A 315 0.21 -9.64 6.88
CA LEU A 315 1.58 -9.81 7.33
C LEU A 315 1.56 -10.63 8.61
N ARG A 316 2.36 -11.70 8.70
CA ARG A 316 2.34 -12.65 9.84
C ARG A 316 0.94 -13.18 10.17
N ASN A 317 0.14 -13.45 9.13
CA ASN A 317 -1.27 -13.87 9.22
C ASN A 317 -2.25 -12.84 9.80
N ILE A 318 -1.80 -11.62 10.12
CA ILE A 318 -2.65 -10.50 10.54
C ILE A 318 -3.02 -9.69 9.30
N ARG A 319 -4.32 -9.43 9.10
CA ARG A 319 -4.81 -8.68 7.94
C ARG A 319 -4.79 -7.17 8.21
N PHE A 320 -4.58 -6.39 7.16
CA PHE A 320 -4.86 -4.95 7.21
C PHE A 320 -6.37 -4.73 7.06
N SER A 321 -6.89 -3.68 7.67
CA SER A 321 -8.30 -3.32 7.56
C SER A 321 -8.48 -1.82 7.34
N PHE A 322 -9.65 -1.43 6.85
CA PHE A 322 -9.98 -0.02 6.61
C PHE A 322 -11.37 0.29 7.13
N CYS A 323 -11.43 1.11 8.19
CA CYS A 323 -12.66 1.43 8.93
C CYS A 323 -13.30 2.76 8.52
N GLY A 324 -12.90 3.36 7.39
CA GLY A 324 -13.45 4.64 6.95
C GLY A 324 -14.79 4.49 6.21
N THR A 325 -15.69 5.45 6.40
CA THR A 325 -17.01 5.51 5.75
C THR A 325 -16.91 6.11 4.34
N VAL A 326 -17.71 5.62 3.39
CA VAL A 326 -17.73 6.16 2.01
C VAL A 326 -18.34 7.56 1.97
N SER A 327 -19.41 7.80 2.73
CA SER A 327 -20.13 9.08 2.74
C SER A 327 -19.28 10.24 3.28
N ASP A 328 -18.52 10.02 4.34
CA ASP A 328 -17.66 11.05 4.93
C ASP A 328 -16.50 11.42 3.99
N TYR A 329 -15.90 10.41 3.34
CA TYR A 329 -14.93 10.67 2.28
C TYR A 329 -15.55 11.38 1.07
N ALA A 330 -16.76 11.00 0.65
CA ALA A 330 -17.44 11.62 -0.48
C ALA A 330 -17.75 13.10 -0.21
N LYS A 331 -18.18 13.47 1.01
CA LYS A 331 -18.38 14.88 1.41
C LYS A 331 -17.06 15.66 1.34
N LEU A 332 -15.99 15.10 1.92
CA LEU A 332 -14.65 15.69 1.86
C LEU A 332 -14.19 15.90 0.42
N TRP A 333 -14.40 14.88 -0.41
CA TRP A 333 -13.99 14.87 -1.81
C TRP A 333 -14.81 15.85 -2.66
N LEU A 334 -16.12 15.92 -2.47
CA LEU A 334 -16.98 16.83 -3.23
C LEU A 334 -16.69 18.29 -2.89
N LYS A 335 -16.55 18.62 -1.60
CA LYS A 335 -16.12 19.94 -1.13
C LYS A 335 -14.74 20.29 -1.68
N GLY A 336 -13.78 19.38 -1.58
CA GLY A 336 -12.42 19.59 -2.05
C GLY A 336 -12.33 19.78 -3.56
N SER A 337 -13.06 18.98 -4.35
CA SER A 337 -13.15 19.10 -5.80
C SER A 337 -13.78 20.43 -6.22
N LEU A 338 -14.90 20.83 -5.60
CA LEU A 338 -15.56 22.11 -5.89
C LEU A 338 -14.63 23.30 -5.60
N LEU A 339 -13.97 23.32 -4.44
CA LEU A 339 -13.01 24.37 -4.09
C LEU A 339 -11.79 24.38 -5.03
N THR A 340 -11.33 23.20 -5.45
CA THR A 340 -10.20 23.10 -6.40
C THR A 340 -10.58 23.68 -7.76
N ILE A 341 -11.78 23.38 -8.26
CA ILE A 341 -12.28 23.95 -9.54
C ILE A 341 -12.44 25.47 -9.41
N LEU A 342 -13.08 25.95 -8.33
CA LEU A 342 -13.32 27.37 -8.10
C LEU A 342 -12.02 28.18 -7.97
N THR A 343 -10.97 27.58 -7.42
CA THR A 343 -9.65 28.22 -7.24
C THR A 343 -8.65 27.93 -8.37
N LEU A 344 -9.13 27.38 -9.51
CA LEU A 344 -8.30 26.99 -10.67
C LEU A 344 -7.10 26.09 -10.28
N GLY A 345 -7.29 25.20 -9.31
CA GLY A 345 -6.27 24.25 -8.85
C GLY A 345 -5.45 24.71 -7.65
N LEU A 346 -5.52 25.98 -7.22
CA LEU A 346 -4.70 26.50 -6.12
C LEU A 346 -4.98 25.80 -4.77
N TYR A 347 -6.22 25.32 -4.56
CA TYR A 347 -6.61 24.55 -3.38
C TYR A 347 -6.19 23.07 -3.41
N TYR A 348 -5.70 22.55 -4.56
CA TYR A 348 -5.32 21.15 -4.71
C TYR A 348 -4.38 20.59 -3.62
N PRO A 349 -3.31 21.28 -3.16
CA PRO A 349 -2.46 20.75 -2.09
C PRO A 349 -3.21 20.51 -0.77
N TYR A 350 -4.10 21.42 -0.38
CA TYR A 350 -4.92 21.23 0.82
C TYR A 350 -5.86 20.05 0.67
N PHE A 351 -6.48 19.94 -0.51
CA PHE A 351 -7.35 18.82 -0.84
C PHE A 351 -6.60 17.47 -0.82
N GLU A 352 -5.42 17.41 -1.43
CA GLU A 352 -4.60 16.21 -1.46
C GLU A 352 -4.18 15.76 -0.05
N ASN A 353 -3.75 16.70 0.79
CA ASN A 353 -3.39 16.42 2.19
C ASN A 353 -4.59 15.87 2.98
N ALA A 354 -5.77 16.48 2.82
CA ALA A 354 -6.97 16.04 3.54
C ALA A 354 -7.41 14.63 3.11
N ARG A 355 -7.37 14.30 1.81
CA ARG A 355 -7.63 12.92 1.33
C ARG A 355 -6.63 11.93 1.90
N ARG A 356 -5.34 12.29 1.93
CA ARG A 356 -4.27 11.43 2.44
C ARG A 356 -4.44 11.17 3.94
N HIS A 357 -4.72 12.22 4.71
CA HIS A 357 -5.03 12.11 6.13
C HIS A 357 -6.18 11.14 6.36
N TYR A 358 -7.30 11.30 5.66
CA TYR A 358 -8.47 10.41 5.79
C TYR A 358 -8.15 8.95 5.48
N LEU A 359 -7.46 8.68 4.36
CA LEU A 359 -7.16 7.30 3.96
C LEU A 359 -6.16 6.63 4.92
N VAL A 360 -5.18 7.37 5.44
CA VAL A 360 -4.18 6.82 6.37
C VAL A 360 -4.79 6.64 7.77
N SER A 361 -5.50 7.64 8.31
CA SER A 361 -6.04 7.62 9.68
C SER A 361 -7.09 6.52 9.92
N HIS A 362 -7.74 6.05 8.86
CA HIS A 362 -8.73 4.97 8.91
C HIS A 362 -8.17 3.61 8.47
N SER A 363 -6.88 3.53 8.14
CA SER A 363 -6.21 2.26 7.87
C SER A 363 -5.70 1.67 9.19
N GLN A 364 -5.80 0.36 9.36
CA GLN A 364 -5.38 -0.35 10.56
C GLN A 364 -4.60 -1.62 10.22
N PHE A 365 -3.76 -2.06 11.15
CA PHE A 365 -3.07 -3.34 11.12
C PHE A 365 -3.28 -4.05 12.46
N GLY A 366 -4.05 -5.14 12.45
CA GLY A 366 -4.52 -5.77 13.68
C GLY A 366 -5.36 -4.78 14.51
N SER A 367 -4.98 -4.58 15.76
CA SER A 367 -5.62 -3.65 16.71
C SER A 367 -5.13 -2.19 16.61
N ARG A 368 -4.05 -1.90 15.85
CA ARG A 368 -3.42 -0.57 15.83
C ARG A 368 -3.75 0.22 14.56
N VAL A 369 -4.10 1.49 14.74
CA VAL A 369 -4.39 2.46 13.66
C VAL A 369 -3.13 3.15 13.15
N PHE A 370 -3.09 3.48 11.86
CA PHE A 370 -2.10 4.41 11.32
C PHE A 370 -2.50 5.85 11.63
N THR A 371 -1.54 6.71 11.92
CA THR A 371 -1.79 8.14 12.15
C THR A 371 -1.03 9.01 11.16
N TYR A 372 -1.58 10.18 10.84
CA TYR A 372 -1.01 11.12 9.88
C TYR A 372 -1.07 12.57 10.38
N ASP A 373 0.08 13.19 10.60
CA ASP A 373 0.24 14.53 11.20
C ASP A 373 0.58 15.63 10.16
N GLY A 374 0.39 15.34 8.86
CA GLY A 374 0.70 16.28 7.78
C GLY A 374 -0.27 17.47 7.71
N THR A 375 0.30 18.67 7.55
CA THR A 375 -0.41 19.95 7.36
C THR A 375 -0.58 20.32 5.88
N GLY A 376 -1.65 21.04 5.52
CA GLY A 376 -1.88 21.48 4.14
C GLY A 376 -0.96 22.62 3.67
N THR A 377 -0.56 23.51 4.59
CA THR A 377 0.26 24.71 4.30
C THR A 377 1.71 24.37 3.91
N SER A 378 2.31 23.38 4.58
CA SER A 378 3.62 22.84 4.22
C SER A 378 3.59 22.21 2.84
N LEU A 379 2.53 21.47 2.51
CA LEU A 379 2.35 20.91 1.16
C LEU A 379 2.14 22.02 0.12
N PHE A 380 1.39 23.07 0.43
CA PHE A 380 1.24 24.25 -0.44
C PHE A 380 2.59 24.89 -0.78
N SER A 381 3.52 25.00 0.19
CA SER A 381 4.87 25.53 -0.08
C SER A 381 5.68 24.65 -1.05
N ILE A 382 5.47 23.32 -1.02
CA ILE A 382 6.11 22.39 -1.96
C ILE A 382 5.59 22.62 -3.38
N TYR A 383 4.26 22.77 -3.53
CA TYR A 383 3.65 23.11 -4.82
C TYR A 383 4.09 24.48 -5.33
N GLY A 384 4.16 25.50 -4.46
CA GLY A 384 4.66 26.83 -4.82
C GLY A 384 6.08 26.80 -5.37
N LYS A 385 7.00 26.03 -4.74
CA LYS A 385 8.37 25.83 -5.26
C LYS A 385 8.38 25.14 -6.63
N ALA A 386 7.53 24.15 -6.84
CA ALA A 386 7.41 23.47 -8.12
C ALA A 386 6.86 24.38 -9.22
N THR A 387 5.82 25.16 -8.93
CA THR A 387 5.26 26.15 -9.85
C THR A 387 6.27 27.24 -10.16
N GLY A 388 7.04 27.71 -9.17
CA GLY A 388 8.14 28.65 -9.40
C GLY A 388 9.21 28.08 -10.33
N LEU A 389 9.60 26.81 -10.14
CA LEU A 389 10.53 26.11 -11.04
C LEU A 389 9.97 26.02 -12.46
N TYR A 390 8.68 25.67 -12.61
CA TYR A 390 7.99 25.60 -13.90
C TYR A 390 8.01 26.94 -14.65
N LEU A 391 7.58 28.01 -13.97
CA LEU A 391 7.57 29.36 -14.52
C LEU A 391 8.98 29.84 -14.89
N GLY A 392 9.98 29.54 -14.05
CA GLY A 392 11.38 29.86 -14.34
C GLY A 392 11.91 29.19 -15.60
N VAL A 393 11.63 27.89 -15.79
CA VAL A 393 12.04 27.15 -16.99
C VAL A 393 11.31 27.66 -18.24
N ILE A 394 10.02 27.96 -18.14
CA ILE A 394 9.26 28.54 -19.26
C ILE A 394 9.77 29.92 -19.62
N LEU A 395 10.07 30.78 -18.65
CA LEU A 395 10.60 32.11 -18.90
C LEU A 395 11.96 32.03 -19.61
N LEU A 396 12.83 31.12 -19.16
CA LEU A 396 14.15 30.90 -19.75
C LEU A 396 14.05 30.37 -21.19
N LEU A 397 13.34 29.26 -21.41
CA LEU A 397 13.21 28.65 -22.73
C LEU A 397 12.35 29.49 -23.69
N GLY A 398 11.30 30.13 -23.16
CA GLY A 398 10.45 31.06 -23.88
C GLY A 398 11.20 32.31 -24.32
N GLY A 399 12.07 32.85 -23.45
CA GLY A 399 12.95 33.97 -23.80
C GLY A 399 13.93 33.62 -24.91
N VAL A 400 14.57 32.43 -24.85
CA VAL A 400 15.44 31.94 -25.94
C VAL A 400 14.65 31.81 -27.25
N THR A 401 13.47 31.20 -27.18
CA THR A 401 12.61 30.99 -28.36
C THR A 401 12.14 32.31 -28.95
N TYR A 402 11.78 33.29 -28.12
CA TYR A 402 11.42 34.63 -28.53
C TYR A 402 12.60 35.36 -29.19
N GLY A 403 13.82 35.24 -28.65
CA GLY A 403 15.02 35.82 -29.28
C GLY A 403 15.30 35.24 -30.66
N VAL A 404 15.15 33.91 -30.82
CA VAL A 404 15.25 33.23 -32.13
C VAL A 404 14.14 33.71 -33.08
N LEU A 405 12.91 33.85 -32.58
CA LEU A 405 11.76 34.34 -33.36
C LEU A 405 11.99 35.76 -33.90
N VAL A 406 12.51 36.67 -33.06
CA VAL A 406 12.85 38.05 -33.46
C VAL A 406 13.98 38.07 -34.48
N SER A 407 14.95 37.15 -34.36
CA SER A 407 16.05 37.02 -35.32
C SER A 407 15.55 36.58 -36.70
N TYR A 408 14.56 35.67 -36.76
CA TYR A 408 13.92 35.30 -38.02
C TYR A 408 13.13 36.45 -38.64
N LEU A 409 12.42 37.25 -37.83
CA LEU A 409 11.66 38.40 -38.32
C LEU A 409 12.55 39.48 -38.99
N ALA A 410 13.80 39.61 -38.57
CA ALA A 410 14.76 40.55 -39.14
C ALA A 410 15.34 40.11 -40.50
N MET A 411 15.13 38.85 -40.91
CA MET A 411 15.65 38.32 -42.17
C MET A 411 14.67 38.61 -43.32
N PRO A 412 15.10 39.31 -44.40
CA PRO A 412 14.20 39.73 -45.48
C PRO A 412 13.67 38.58 -46.36
N LEU A 413 14.14 37.35 -46.15
CA LEU A 413 13.82 36.17 -46.97
C LEU A 413 12.95 35.12 -46.24
N THR A 414 12.51 35.37 -45.01
CA THR A 414 11.72 34.38 -44.25
C THR A 414 10.23 34.49 -44.54
N ASP A 415 9.60 33.38 -44.90
CA ASP A 415 8.15 33.29 -45.09
C ASP A 415 7.40 33.29 -43.73
N ILE A 416 6.22 33.91 -43.69
CA ILE A 416 5.33 33.93 -42.52
C ILE A 416 4.94 32.50 -42.13
N GLN A 417 4.80 31.59 -43.11
CA GLN A 417 4.49 30.18 -42.83
C GLN A 417 5.57 29.51 -41.99
N THR A 418 6.86 29.75 -42.29
CA THR A 418 7.98 29.23 -41.50
C THR A 418 7.99 29.77 -40.07
N LEU A 419 7.64 31.04 -39.88
CA LEU A 419 7.58 31.66 -38.55
C LEU A 419 6.46 31.03 -37.69
N MET A 420 5.28 30.84 -38.28
CA MET A 420 4.12 30.21 -37.64
C MET A 420 4.42 28.75 -37.26
N LEU A 421 5.09 28.00 -38.14
CA LEU A 421 5.51 26.61 -37.86
C LEU A 421 6.51 26.52 -36.71
N PHE A 422 7.49 27.44 -36.65
CA PHE A 422 8.45 27.49 -35.54
C PHE A 422 7.76 27.84 -34.20
N ALA A 423 6.88 28.85 -34.19
CA ALA A 423 6.14 29.22 -32.99
C ALA A 423 5.20 28.09 -32.52
N ALA A 424 4.49 27.45 -33.45
CA ALA A 424 3.58 26.35 -33.15
C ALA A 424 4.29 25.09 -32.64
N SER A 425 5.50 24.79 -33.13
CA SER A 425 6.28 23.61 -32.70
C SER A 425 7.06 23.84 -31.42
N SER A 426 7.57 25.05 -31.16
CA SER A 426 8.35 25.36 -29.96
C SER A 426 7.51 25.41 -28.69
N PHE A 427 6.29 25.97 -28.74
CA PHE A 427 5.40 26.05 -27.57
C PHE A 427 5.14 24.70 -26.86
N PRO A 428 4.71 23.61 -27.53
CA PRO A 428 4.48 22.34 -26.87
C PRO A 428 5.78 21.71 -26.36
N ILE A 429 6.91 21.86 -27.06
CA ILE A 429 8.20 21.35 -26.62
C ILE A 429 8.62 22.01 -25.31
N ILE A 430 8.52 23.34 -25.23
CA ILE A 430 8.84 24.10 -24.02
C ILE A 430 7.89 23.72 -22.88
N ALA A 431 6.60 23.56 -23.16
CA ALA A 431 5.63 23.14 -22.15
C ALA A 431 5.97 21.75 -21.60
N VAL A 432 6.29 20.78 -22.47
CA VAL A 432 6.67 19.41 -22.07
C VAL A 432 7.98 19.41 -21.28
N VAL A 433 9.04 20.03 -21.81
CA VAL A 433 10.35 20.11 -21.14
C VAL A 433 10.23 20.84 -19.80
N GLY A 434 9.48 21.93 -19.77
CA GLY A 434 9.18 22.71 -18.58
C GLY A 434 8.46 21.91 -17.50
N LEU A 435 7.58 20.96 -17.85
CA LEU A 435 6.86 20.14 -16.89
C LEU A 435 7.68 19.01 -16.28
N ILE A 436 8.73 18.51 -16.95
CA ILE A 436 9.50 17.34 -16.50
C ILE A 436 10.15 17.56 -15.12
N PHE A 437 10.92 18.64 -14.96
CA PHE A 437 11.66 18.89 -13.71
C PHE A 437 10.75 19.19 -12.51
N PRO A 438 9.74 20.09 -12.61
CA PRO A 438 8.75 20.30 -11.56
C PRO A 438 7.99 19.02 -11.20
N TRP A 439 7.63 18.18 -12.17
CA TRP A 439 6.92 16.94 -11.90
C TRP A 439 7.77 15.95 -11.09
N VAL A 440 9.06 15.79 -11.44
CA VAL A 440 9.99 14.93 -10.69
C VAL A 440 10.28 15.49 -9.29
N TYR A 441 10.45 16.80 -9.18
CA TYR A 441 10.59 17.48 -7.88
C TYR A 441 9.35 17.25 -6.99
N LEU A 442 8.14 17.46 -7.54
CA LEU A 442 6.88 17.22 -6.83
C LEU A 442 6.76 15.77 -6.37
N GLN A 443 7.11 14.81 -7.24
CA GLN A 443 7.06 13.40 -6.90
C GLN A 443 7.98 13.09 -5.70
N ALA A 444 9.23 13.55 -5.71
CA ALA A 444 10.18 13.33 -4.62
C ALA A 444 9.75 14.02 -3.32
N ALA A 445 9.41 15.31 -3.40
CA ALA A 445 9.04 16.11 -2.25
C ALA A 445 7.74 15.61 -1.60
N ARG A 446 6.74 15.26 -2.41
CA ARG A 446 5.46 14.70 -1.92
C ARG A 446 5.65 13.33 -1.28
N GLN A 447 6.46 12.46 -1.89
CA GLN A 447 6.79 11.15 -1.31
C GLN A 447 7.44 11.31 0.07
N ARG A 448 8.49 12.13 0.15
CA ARG A 448 9.18 12.44 1.41
C ARG A 448 8.21 13.01 2.44
N TYR A 449 7.39 13.96 2.02
CA TYR A 449 6.42 14.61 2.88
C TYR A 449 5.42 13.60 3.47
N PHE A 450 4.79 12.77 2.65
CA PHE A 450 3.78 11.83 3.13
C PHE A 450 4.35 10.73 4.03
N TRP A 451 5.51 10.16 3.70
CA TRP A 451 6.10 9.13 4.56
C TRP A 451 6.55 9.73 5.88
N ASN A 452 7.23 10.87 5.86
CA ASN A 452 7.67 11.53 7.08
C ASN A 452 6.49 11.92 8.00
N HIS A 453 5.28 12.09 7.49
CA HIS A 453 4.11 12.41 8.32
C HIS A 453 3.21 11.20 8.60
N THR A 454 3.63 9.98 8.23
CA THR A 454 2.89 8.76 8.55
C THR A 454 3.55 8.05 9.73
N ARG A 455 2.76 7.70 10.74
CA ARG A 455 3.20 6.95 11.91
C ARG A 455 2.37 5.68 12.10
N PHE A 456 2.99 4.69 12.71
CA PHE A 456 2.37 3.42 13.08
C PHE A 456 2.71 3.16 14.55
N GLY A 457 1.75 3.43 15.44
CA GLY A 457 2.03 3.52 16.87
C GLY A 457 3.10 4.60 17.15
N GLU A 458 4.18 4.20 17.81
CA GLU A 458 5.32 5.08 18.10
C GLU A 458 6.34 5.17 16.96
N ALA A 459 6.26 4.25 15.99
CA ALA A 459 7.20 4.21 14.87
C ALA A 459 6.80 5.18 13.76
N ARG A 460 7.79 5.88 13.20
CA ARG A 460 7.62 6.88 12.14
C ARG A 460 8.27 6.41 10.84
N PHE A 461 7.54 6.51 9.74
CA PHE A 461 8.13 6.27 8.43
C PHE A 461 9.01 7.45 8.04
N VAL A 462 10.19 7.17 7.50
CA VAL A 462 11.14 8.19 7.03
C VAL A 462 11.54 7.84 5.61
N SER A 463 11.53 8.84 4.73
CA SER A 463 12.03 8.68 3.36
C SER A 463 13.17 9.64 3.04
N THR A 464 14.29 9.10 2.57
CA THR A 464 15.52 9.84 2.23
C THR A 464 15.68 10.06 0.72
N VAL A 465 14.62 9.81 -0.05
CA VAL A 465 14.66 9.86 -1.52
C VAL A 465 15.04 11.25 -2.05
N THR A 466 16.02 11.32 -2.97
CA THR A 466 16.45 12.58 -3.60
C THR A 466 15.82 12.78 -4.97
N VAL A 467 15.67 14.05 -5.39
CA VAL A 467 15.08 14.42 -6.70
C VAL A 467 15.88 13.81 -7.84
N TRP A 468 17.22 13.88 -7.76
CA TRP A 468 18.11 13.33 -8.78
C TRP A 468 17.95 11.81 -8.93
N LYS A 469 17.80 11.07 -7.83
CA LYS A 469 17.64 9.62 -7.88
C LYS A 469 16.30 9.19 -8.46
N ILE A 470 15.22 9.95 -8.22
CA ILE A 470 13.94 9.72 -8.92
C ILE A 470 14.09 10.04 -10.41
N PHE A 471 14.77 11.13 -10.77
CA PHE A 471 15.02 11.48 -12.17
C PHE A 471 15.76 10.35 -12.90
N GLU A 472 16.88 9.88 -12.35
CA GLU A 472 17.69 8.78 -12.88
C GLU A 472 16.85 7.50 -13.07
N LEU A 473 16.03 7.16 -12.06
CA LEU A 473 15.12 6.02 -12.11
C LEU A 473 14.09 6.16 -13.23
N ARG A 474 13.42 7.31 -13.33
CA ARG A 474 12.38 7.57 -14.33
C ARG A 474 12.94 7.60 -15.75
N LEU A 475 14.11 8.20 -15.94
CA LEU A 475 14.82 8.22 -17.22
C LEU A 475 15.20 6.81 -17.66
N THR A 476 15.77 6.01 -16.75
CA THR A 476 16.11 4.61 -17.04
C THR A 476 14.87 3.79 -17.40
N HIS A 477 13.75 3.97 -16.67
CA HIS A 477 12.49 3.30 -17.01
C HIS A 477 11.97 3.70 -18.39
N LEU A 478 12.04 5.00 -18.75
CA LEU A 478 11.63 5.48 -20.05
C LEU A 478 12.45 4.84 -21.17
N ILE A 479 13.78 4.86 -21.07
CA ILE A 479 14.69 4.26 -22.06
C ILE A 479 14.40 2.77 -22.21
N LEU A 480 14.30 2.05 -21.09
CA LEU A 480 14.07 0.61 -21.07
C LEU A 480 12.72 0.24 -21.69
N LEU A 481 11.66 1.01 -21.46
CA LEU A 481 10.35 0.80 -22.09
C LEU A 481 10.37 1.16 -23.58
N LEU A 482 11.04 2.23 -23.99
CA LEU A 482 11.15 2.62 -25.40
C LEU A 482 11.94 1.59 -26.21
N CYS A 483 13.11 1.16 -25.72
CA CYS A 483 13.97 0.19 -26.41
C CYS A 483 13.33 -1.21 -26.51
N THR A 484 12.41 -1.56 -25.62
CA THR A 484 11.75 -2.87 -25.58
C THR A 484 10.29 -2.83 -26.04
N LEU A 485 9.81 -1.69 -26.53
CA LEU A 485 8.41 -1.46 -26.91
C LEU A 485 7.41 -1.87 -25.80
N GLY A 486 7.79 -1.62 -24.55
CA GLY A 486 6.98 -1.91 -23.37
C GLY A 486 7.15 -3.32 -22.77
N LEU A 487 7.88 -4.24 -23.43
CA LEU A 487 8.10 -5.60 -22.92
C LEU A 487 8.83 -5.63 -21.57
N ALA A 488 9.64 -4.61 -21.29
CA ALA A 488 10.42 -4.55 -20.06
C ALA A 488 9.66 -3.94 -18.86
N TRP A 489 8.33 -3.77 -18.96
CA TRP A 489 7.46 -3.34 -17.84
C TRP A 489 7.68 -4.14 -16.53
N PRO A 490 7.86 -5.47 -16.54
CA PRO A 490 8.14 -6.24 -15.32
C PRO A 490 9.42 -5.80 -14.58
N TRP A 491 10.50 -5.52 -15.31
CA TRP A 491 11.75 -5.03 -14.70
C TRP A 491 11.58 -3.63 -14.13
N VAL A 492 10.83 -2.76 -14.81
CA VAL A 492 10.47 -1.43 -14.31
C VAL A 492 9.73 -1.54 -12.97
N GLN A 493 8.77 -2.44 -12.85
CA GLN A 493 8.00 -2.62 -11.63
C GLN A 493 8.86 -3.12 -10.46
N VAL A 494 9.72 -4.12 -10.70
CA VAL A 494 10.65 -4.63 -9.70
C VAL A 494 11.62 -3.54 -9.23
N ARG A 495 12.26 -2.84 -10.17
CA ARG A 495 13.20 -1.76 -9.87
C ARG A 495 12.53 -0.61 -9.11
N ASN A 496 11.29 -0.28 -9.45
CA ASN A 496 10.51 0.74 -8.76
C ASN A 496 10.21 0.36 -7.31
N LEU A 497 9.82 -0.90 -7.03
CA LEU A 497 9.58 -1.38 -5.67
C LEU A 497 10.86 -1.43 -4.84
N GLN A 498 11.93 -2.00 -5.39
CA GLN A 498 13.25 -2.05 -4.73
C GLN A 498 13.73 -0.64 -4.37
N PHE A 499 13.60 0.31 -5.30
CA PHE A 499 13.96 1.71 -5.07
C PHE A 499 13.16 2.31 -3.89
N PHE A 500 11.83 2.21 -3.91
CA PHE A 500 11.02 2.83 -2.87
C PHE A 500 11.21 2.19 -1.50
N TYR A 501 11.42 0.88 -1.42
CA TYR A 501 11.69 0.20 -0.15
C TYR A 501 13.08 0.51 0.39
N TYR A 502 14.09 0.66 -0.48
CA TYR A 502 15.43 1.08 -0.07
C TYR A 502 15.43 2.49 0.55
N TYR A 503 14.73 3.44 -0.07
CA TYR A 503 14.64 4.83 0.41
C TYR A 503 13.53 5.09 1.43
N THR A 504 12.87 4.05 1.95
CA THR A 504 11.83 4.19 2.99
C THR A 504 12.15 3.26 4.16
N GLY A 505 12.49 3.85 5.30
CA GLY A 505 12.71 3.13 6.55
C GLY A 505 11.59 3.39 7.55
N LEU A 506 11.38 2.45 8.47
CA LEU A 506 10.56 2.65 9.65
C LEU A 506 11.50 2.84 10.86
N HIS A 507 11.39 3.99 11.52
CA HIS A 507 12.20 4.37 12.68
C HIS A 507 11.35 4.28 13.95
N GLY A 508 11.84 3.60 14.98
CA GLY A 508 11.18 3.49 16.28
C GLY A 508 10.92 2.05 16.71
N VAL A 509 10.48 1.90 17.96
CA VAL A 509 10.16 0.59 18.56
C VAL A 509 8.88 0.06 17.93
N ILE A 510 8.92 -1.16 17.42
CA ILE A 510 7.73 -1.84 16.88
C ILE A 510 7.68 -3.22 17.49
N GLU A 511 6.73 -3.41 18.39
CA GLU A 511 6.37 -4.72 18.92
C GLU A 511 5.34 -5.37 18.00
N LEU A 512 5.82 -5.97 16.90
CA LEU A 512 4.93 -6.70 15.98
C LEU A 512 4.37 -7.99 16.61
N ASP A 513 5.03 -8.55 17.61
CA ASP A 513 4.66 -9.84 18.20
C ASP A 513 3.42 -9.71 19.10
N HIS A 514 3.28 -8.61 19.84
CA HIS A 514 2.10 -8.35 20.69
C HIS A 514 0.82 -8.11 19.87
N ILE A 515 0.92 -7.46 18.71
CA ILE A 515 -0.24 -7.17 17.84
C ILE A 515 -0.87 -8.47 17.29
N GLY A 516 -0.07 -9.52 17.08
CA GLY A 516 -0.56 -10.79 16.55
C GLY A 516 -1.43 -11.57 17.53
N GLN A 517 -1.16 -11.44 18.83
CA GLN A 517 -1.97 -12.07 19.88
C GLN A 517 -3.34 -11.38 19.97
N GLU A 518 -3.36 -10.05 20.09
CA GLU A 518 -4.61 -9.27 20.20
C GLU A 518 -5.54 -9.41 18.98
N ALA A 519 -4.97 -9.47 17.77
CA ALA A 519 -5.77 -9.59 16.55
C ALA A 519 -6.39 -10.98 16.36
N THR A 520 -5.84 -12.01 16.99
CA THR A 520 -6.39 -13.38 16.95
C THR A 520 -7.59 -13.52 17.88
N ASP A 521 -7.64 -12.73 18.96
CA ASP A 521 -8.72 -12.74 19.94
C ASP A 521 -9.95 -11.92 19.52
N ALA A 522 -9.84 -11.07 18.49
CA ALA A 522 -10.94 -10.25 17.98
C ALA A 522 -11.56 -10.85 16.69
N SER A 523 -12.79 -11.37 16.80
CA SER A 523 -13.60 -11.93 15.68
C SER A 523 -15.09 -11.67 15.95
N PRO A 524 -16.03 -11.74 14.98
CA PRO A 524 -16.15 -11.03 13.70
C PRO A 524 -17.57 -10.40 13.61
N THR A 525 -17.83 -9.26 14.25
CA THR A 525 -19.22 -8.74 14.38
C THR A 525 -19.56 -7.60 13.41
N GLY A 526 -18.62 -7.14 12.59
CA GLY A 526 -18.81 -5.97 11.70
C GLY A 526 -19.09 -6.28 10.22
N GLU A 527 -19.24 -7.56 9.85
CA GLU A 527 -19.02 -8.02 8.47
C GLU A 527 -20.25 -7.96 7.55
N GLU A 528 -21.48 -7.92 8.07
CA GLU A 528 -22.69 -8.13 7.26
C GLU A 528 -23.13 -6.92 6.41
N LEU A 529 -23.00 -5.68 6.90
CA LEU A 529 -23.41 -4.48 6.14
C LEU A 529 -22.30 -3.93 5.22
N ALA A 530 -21.06 -4.35 5.43
CA ALA A 530 -19.93 -4.00 4.57
C ALA A 530 -19.89 -4.82 3.27
N GLY A 531 -20.42 -6.05 3.28
CA GLY A 531 -20.27 -7.03 2.20
C GLY A 531 -20.84 -6.63 0.84
N PHE A 532 -21.84 -5.74 0.78
CA PHE A 532 -22.41 -5.31 -0.52
C PHE A 532 -21.46 -4.40 -1.31
N PHE A 533 -20.72 -3.53 -0.62
CA PHE A 533 -19.75 -2.59 -1.20
C PHE A 533 -18.30 -3.10 -1.16
N ASP A 534 -18.00 -4.16 -0.40
CA ASP A 534 -16.64 -4.74 -0.27
C ASP A 534 -16.25 -5.69 -1.41
N THR A 535 -17.10 -5.85 -2.43
CA THR A 535 -16.75 -6.62 -3.63
C THR A 535 -15.79 -5.82 -4.52
N GLY A 536 -14.48 -5.92 -4.23
CA GLY A 536 -13.41 -5.90 -5.23
C GLY A 536 -13.43 -4.74 -6.22
N PHE A 537 -13.87 -3.56 -5.80
CA PHE A 537 -13.90 -2.41 -6.68
C PHE A 537 -12.47 -1.91 -6.86
N ASP A 538 -11.82 -2.24 -7.98
CA ASP A 538 -10.48 -1.71 -8.29
C ASP A 538 -10.33 -1.39 -9.77
N LEU A 539 -10.32 -0.09 -10.06
CA LEU A 539 -10.15 0.46 -11.39
C LEU A 539 -8.67 0.74 -11.64
N GLY A 540 -7.94 -0.33 -12.00
CA GLY A 540 -6.61 -0.25 -12.63
C GLY A 540 -5.46 0.01 -11.66
#